data_AF-A0A2C1JM22-F1
#
_entry.id   AF-A0A2C1JM22-F1
#
_cell.length_a   1.000
_cell.length_b   1.000
_cell.length_c   1.000
_cell.angle_alpha   90.00
_cell.angle_beta   90.00
_cell.angle_gamma   90.00
#
_symmetry.space_group_name_H-M   'P 1'
#
loop_
_entity.id
_entity.type
_entity.pdbx_description
1 polymer ?
#
loop_
_entity_poly.entity_id
_entity_poly.type
_entity_poly.pdbx_seq_one_letter_code
_entity_poly.pdbx_strand_id
1 'polypeptide(L)'
;MKIARGRELLTPDQRLALMQIPEDEWVLGTYYTFSKRDLEIINKRRREENRLGFAIQLAVLRYPGWPYTHIKSIPDSVIHYLSKQIGATPSTISL
;
A
#
# COMPACT_ATOMS: atom_id res chain seq x y z
N MET A 1 4.76 -19.71 20.56
CA MET A 1 5.99 -20.47 20.22
C MET A 1 6.45 -20.01 18.83
N LYS A 2 7.55 -19.25 18.73
CA LYS A 2 8.08 -18.78 17.43
C LYS A 2 8.76 -19.96 16.73
N ILE A 3 8.13 -20.50 15.70
CA ILE A 3 8.76 -21.50 14.83
C ILE A 3 9.68 -20.73 13.89
N ALA A 4 10.95 -20.56 14.27
CA ALA A 4 11.96 -19.95 13.41
C ALA A 4 12.31 -20.93 12.28
N ARG A 5 11.67 -20.77 11.12
CA ARG A 5 12.10 -21.43 9.88
C ARG A 5 13.37 -20.70 9.40
N GLY A 6 14.52 -21.15 9.89
CA GLY A 6 15.84 -20.61 9.53
C GLY A 6 16.27 -19.40 10.38
N ARG A 7 17.58 -19.10 10.33
CA ARG A 7 18.20 -17.95 11.01
C ARG A 7 17.56 -16.66 10.48
N GLU A 8 16.98 -15.84 11.35
CA GLU A 8 16.52 -14.51 10.97
C GLU A 8 17.75 -13.69 10.51
N LEU A 9 17.74 -13.29 9.23
CA LEU A 9 18.84 -12.54 8.63
C LEU A 9 18.76 -11.03 8.94
N LEU A 10 17.57 -10.52 9.20
CA LEU A 10 17.31 -9.11 9.48
C LEU A 10 17.12 -8.89 10.98
N THR A 11 17.75 -7.85 11.52
CA THR A 11 17.38 -7.35 12.85
C THR A 11 15.96 -6.77 12.82
N PRO A 12 15.29 -6.64 13.98
CA PRO A 12 13.98 -5.99 14.06
C PRO A 12 13.96 -4.59 13.42
N ASP A 13 15.01 -3.79 13.64
CA ASP A 13 15.14 -2.44 13.09
C ASP A 13 15.32 -2.43 11.57
N GLN A 14 16.14 -3.35 11.04
CA GLN A 14 16.31 -3.52 9.59
C GLN A 14 14.99 -3.93 8.93
N ARG A 15 14.26 -4.86 9.55
CA ARG A 15 12.94 -5.27 9.06
C ARG A 15 11.97 -4.10 9.08
N LEU A 16 11.95 -3.30 10.16
CA LEU A 16 11.09 -2.13 10.26
C LEU A 16 11.41 -1.10 9.18
N ALA A 17 12.69 -0.81 8.95
CA ALA A 17 13.13 0.13 7.91
C ALA A 17 12.69 -0.31 6.50
N LEU A 18 12.80 -1.60 6.17
CA LEU A 18 12.37 -2.15 4.88
C LEU A 18 10.84 -2.26 4.72
N MET A 19 10.09 -2.17 5.82
CA MET A 19 8.62 -2.17 5.81
C MET A 19 8.03 -0.76 5.69
N GLN A 20 8.85 0.29 5.79
CA GLN A 20 8.35 1.66 5.71
C GLN A 20 7.77 1.95 4.33
N ILE A 21 6.59 2.57 4.35
CA ILE A 21 5.94 3.03 3.14
C ILE A 21 6.63 4.33 2.71
N PRO A 22 7.04 4.45 1.43
CA PRO A 22 7.63 5.67 0.94
C PRO A 22 6.57 6.79 0.91
N GLU A 23 7.01 8.00 1.22
CA GLU A 23 6.20 9.22 1.06
C GLU A 23 6.77 10.15 -0.02
N ASP A 24 7.97 9.84 -0.52
CA ASP A 24 8.63 10.58 -1.59
C ASP A 24 7.85 10.47 -2.91
N GLU A 25 7.52 11.61 -3.50
CA GLU A 25 6.67 11.68 -4.71
C GLU A 25 7.27 10.94 -5.90
N TRP A 26 8.59 10.92 -6.05
CA TRP A 26 9.26 10.21 -7.14
C TRP A 26 9.15 8.69 -6.95
N VAL A 27 9.28 8.22 -5.71
CA VAL A 27 9.05 6.80 -5.37
C VAL A 27 7.59 6.41 -5.56
N LEU A 28 6.64 7.27 -5.16
CA LEU A 28 5.21 7.07 -5.41
C LEU A 28 4.91 7.00 -6.92
N GLY A 29 5.47 7.93 -7.72
CA GLY A 29 5.36 7.90 -9.17
C GLY A 29 5.87 6.61 -9.79
N THR A 30 6.99 6.10 -9.27
CA THR A 30 7.63 4.88 -9.78
C THR A 30 6.85 3.61 -9.46
N TYR A 31 6.37 3.46 -8.22
CA TYR A 31 5.81 2.19 -7.76
C TYR A 31 4.29 2.18 -7.62
N TYR A 32 3.66 3.34 -7.38
CA TYR A 32 2.24 3.46 -7.04
C TYR A 32 1.38 4.02 -8.18
N THR A 33 1.96 4.27 -9.36
CA THR A 33 1.17 4.60 -10.55
C THR A 33 0.45 3.34 -11.07
N PHE A 34 -0.88 3.43 -11.18
CA PHE A 34 -1.71 2.36 -11.68
C PHE A 34 -1.74 2.31 -13.21
N SER A 35 -1.52 1.11 -13.75
CA SER A 35 -1.75 0.83 -15.16
C SER A 35 -3.25 0.78 -15.47
N LYS A 36 -3.61 0.80 -16.76
CA LYS A 36 -5.01 0.64 -17.21
C LYS A 36 -5.66 -0.64 -16.64
N ARG A 37 -4.91 -1.74 -16.63
CA ARG A 37 -5.37 -3.03 -16.07
C ARG A 37 -5.65 -2.95 -14.57
N ASP A 38 -4.84 -2.19 -13.84
CA ASP A 38 -5.02 -2.00 -12.41
C ASP A 38 -6.31 -1.24 -12.14
N LEU A 39 -6.52 -0.14 -12.87
CA LEU A 39 -7.73 0.68 -12.79
C LEU A 39 -8.98 -0.16 -13.12
N GLU A 40 -8.93 -1.02 -14.14
CA GLU A 40 -10.03 -1.95 -14.46
C GLU A 40 -10.36 -2.89 -13.30
N ILE A 41 -9.35 -3.41 -12.59
CA ILE A 41 -9.56 -4.31 -11.47
C ILE A 41 -10.06 -3.54 -10.24
N ILE A 42 -9.51 -2.36 -9.97
CA ILE A 42 -9.94 -1.48 -8.88
C ILE A 42 -11.41 -1.10 -9.07
N ASN A 43 -11.80 -0.70 -10.27
CA ASN A 43 -13.16 -0.25 -10.57
C ASN A 43 -14.23 -1.35 -10.53
N LYS A 44 -13.84 -2.64 -10.44
CA LYS A 44 -14.78 -3.74 -10.16
C LYS A 44 -15.26 -3.76 -8.71
N ARG A 45 -14.64 -3.01 -7.79
CA ARG A 45 -15.05 -2.95 -6.39
C ARG A 45 -16.25 -2.02 -6.22
N ARG A 46 -17.26 -2.48 -5.47
CA ARG A 46 -18.46 -1.71 -5.17
C ARG A 46 -18.16 -0.70 -4.05
N ARG A 47 -18.63 0.54 -4.21
CA ARG A 47 -18.39 1.68 -3.31
C ARG A 47 -16.97 2.22 -3.35
N GLU A 48 -16.86 3.49 -3.07
CA GLU A 48 -15.62 4.25 -3.14
C GLU A 48 -14.62 3.81 -2.06
N GLU A 49 -15.11 3.50 -0.84
CA GLU A 49 -14.26 3.00 0.26
C GLU A 49 -13.50 1.72 -0.11
N ASN A 50 -14.19 0.79 -0.79
CA ASN A 50 -13.60 -0.50 -1.17
C ASN A 50 -12.66 -0.37 -2.36
N ARG A 51 -12.93 0.56 -3.29
CA ARG A 51 -12.01 0.88 -4.39
C ARG A 51 -10.71 1.45 -3.83
N LEU A 52 -10.81 2.42 -2.93
CA LEU A 52 -9.63 3.04 -2.32
C LEU A 52 -8.85 2.04 -1.45
N GLY A 53 -9.53 1.24 -0.63
CA GLY A 53 -8.89 0.20 0.18
C GLY A 53 -8.18 -0.85 -0.67
N PHE A 54 -8.81 -1.29 -1.77
CA PHE A 54 -8.18 -2.22 -2.70
C PHE A 54 -6.99 -1.59 -3.44
N ALA A 55 -7.09 -0.32 -3.85
CA ALA A 55 -5.99 0.42 -4.46
C ALA A 55 -4.77 0.51 -3.52
N ILE A 56 -4.99 0.84 -2.25
CA ILE A 56 -3.94 0.88 -1.22
C ILE A 56 -3.29 -0.49 -1.06
N GLN A 57 -4.08 -1.55 -0.91
CA GLN A 57 -3.54 -2.91 -0.77
C GLN A 57 -2.71 -3.32 -1.99
N LEU A 58 -3.18 -2.98 -3.20
CA LEU A 58 -2.46 -3.28 -4.44
C LEU A 58 -1.13 -2.52 -4.52
N ALA A 59 -1.10 -1.25 -4.12
CA ALA A 59 0.09 -0.41 -4.12
C ALA A 59 1.14 -0.95 -3.14
N VAL A 60 0.74 -1.18 -1.88
CA VAL A 60 1.69 -1.60 -0.84
C VAL A 60 2.21 -3.03 -1.04
N LEU A 61 1.40 -3.90 -1.64
CA LEU A 61 1.83 -5.24 -2.05
C LEU A 61 2.87 -5.21 -3.18
N ARG A 62 2.91 -4.17 -4.02
CA ARG A 62 3.96 -4.02 -5.05
C ARG A 62 5.25 -3.49 -4.46
N TYR A 63 5.12 -2.49 -3.59
CA TYR A 63 6.25 -1.87 -2.91
C TYR A 63 5.76 -1.30 -1.58
N PRO A 64 6.47 -1.49 -0.46
CA PRO A 64 7.69 -2.27 -0.28
C PRO A 64 7.54 -3.79 -0.44
N GLY A 65 6.34 -4.31 -0.75
CA GLY A 65 6.15 -5.74 -1.02
C GLY A 65 5.73 -6.56 0.20
N TRP A 66 5.24 -5.89 1.25
CA TRP A 66 4.81 -6.53 2.48
C TRP A 66 3.29 -6.71 2.53
N PRO A 67 2.80 -7.80 3.14
CA PRO A 67 1.37 -8.00 3.35
C PRO A 67 0.78 -6.88 4.23
N TYR A 68 -0.45 -6.46 3.94
CA TYR A 68 -1.17 -5.43 4.71
C TYR A 68 -1.16 -5.67 6.23
N THR A 69 -1.12 -6.93 6.68
CA THR A 69 -1.04 -7.31 8.10
C THR A 69 0.21 -6.79 8.83
N HIS A 70 1.24 -6.40 8.09
CA HIS A 70 2.50 -5.86 8.64
C HIS A 70 2.57 -4.33 8.58
N ILE A 71 1.61 -3.68 7.92
CA ILE A 71 1.54 -2.23 7.78
C ILE A 71 0.62 -1.68 8.86
N LYS A 72 1.17 -0.84 9.73
CA LYS A 72 0.46 -0.28 10.88
C LYS A 72 -0.42 0.91 10.52
N SER A 73 0.04 1.72 9.56
CA SER A 73 -0.64 2.91 9.08
C SER A 73 -0.21 3.19 7.65
N ILE A 74 -1.10 3.83 6.89
CA ILE A 74 -0.82 4.32 5.55
C ILE A 74 -0.65 5.84 5.66
N PRO A 75 0.45 6.42 5.15
CA PRO A 75 0.61 7.87 5.14
C PRO A 75 -0.46 8.58 4.31
N ASP A 76 -0.91 9.75 4.76
CA ASP A 76 -1.92 10.55 4.05
C ASP A 76 -1.48 10.92 2.63
N SER A 77 -0.18 11.18 2.44
CA SER A 77 0.45 11.43 1.14
C SER A 77 0.13 10.32 0.13
N VAL A 78 0.21 9.05 0.56
CA VAL A 78 -0.14 7.88 -0.25
C VAL A 78 -1.63 7.81 -0.53
N ILE A 79 -2.48 8.04 0.48
CA ILE A 79 -3.94 8.02 0.31
C ILE A 79 -4.37 9.09 -0.70
N HIS A 80 -3.83 10.29 -0.59
CA HIS A 80 -4.05 11.39 -1.53
C HIS A 80 -3.54 11.06 -2.95
N TYR A 81 -2.35 10.47 -3.06
CA TYR A 81 -1.79 10.10 -4.34
C TYR A 81 -2.66 9.06 -5.07
N LEU A 82 -3.07 8.00 -4.37
CA LEU A 82 -3.86 6.92 -4.94
C LEU A 82 -5.31 7.34 -5.25
N SER A 83 -5.93 8.11 -4.36
CA SER A 83 -7.31 8.60 -4.53
C SER A 83 -7.46 9.46 -5.79
N LYS A 84 -6.46 10.31 -6.11
CA LYS A 84 -6.42 11.10 -7.35
C LYS A 84 -6.47 10.23 -8.61
N GLN A 85 -5.77 9.09 -8.62
CA GLN A 85 -5.71 8.22 -9.80
C GLN A 85 -7.04 7.52 -10.10
N ILE A 86 -7.86 7.29 -9.08
CA ILE A 86 -9.14 6.57 -9.20
C ILE A 86 -10.36 7.50 -9.09
N GLY A 87 -10.15 8.81 -8.93
CA GLY A 87 -11.21 9.79 -8.70
C GLY A 87 -12.03 9.48 -7.44
N ALA A 88 -11.34 9.13 -6.35
CA ALA A 88 -11.95 8.91 -5.04
C ALA A 88 -11.64 10.06 -4.07
N THR A 89 -12.41 10.13 -2.99
CA THR A 89 -12.27 11.04 -1.86
C THR A 89 -11.41 10.37 -0.78
N PRO A 90 -10.31 11.00 -0.33
CA PRO A 90 -9.42 10.44 0.69
C PRO A 90 -10.11 10.09 2.01
N SER A 91 -11.13 10.89 2.38
CA SER A 91 -11.88 10.80 3.64
C SER A 91 -12.78 9.57 3.76
N THR A 92 -12.92 8.79 2.69
CA THR A 92 -13.90 7.71 2.58
C THR A 92 -13.39 6.39 3.16
N ILE A 93 -12.14 6.32 3.59
CA ILE A 93 -11.58 5.14 4.26
C ILE A 93 -11.24 5.44 5.72
N SER A 94 -11.64 4.53 6.62
CA SER A 94 -11.14 4.47 7.99
C SER A 94 -10.08 3.37 8.02
N LEU A 95 -8.81 3.75 8.01
CA LEU A 95 -7.67 2.83 8.07
C LEU A 95 -7.18 2.65 9.51
#